data_AF-A0A7V7ZIW2-F1
#
_entry.id   AF-A0A7V7ZIW2-F1
#
_cell.length_a   1.000
_cell.length_b   1.000
_cell.length_c   1.000
_cell.angle_alpha   90.00
_cell.angle_beta   90.00
_cell.angle_gamma   90.00
#
_symmetry.space_group_name_H-M   'P 1'
#
loop_
_entity.id
_entity.type
_entity.pdbx_description
1 polymer ?
#
loop_
_entity_poly.entity_id
_entity_poly.type
_entity_poly.pdbx_seq_one_letter_code
_entity_poly.pdbx_strand_id
1 'polypeptide(L)' 'MFVYVLEGLLAALIIVGSATIVWGVRAFNLPTKITTIAFAITAVSWVAFLITTISFTVRSFVVPSA' A
#
# COMPACT_ATOMS: atom_id res chain seq x y z
N MET A 1 19.43 0.22 -4.27
CA MET A 1 19.23 -0.21 -2.87
C MET A 1 18.24 0.68 -2.12
N PHE A 2 18.44 2.00 -2.07
CA PHE A 2 17.56 2.96 -1.37
C PHE A 2 16.07 2.85 -1.74
N VAL A 3 15.75 2.69 -3.04
CA VAL A 3 14.36 2.65 -3.50
C VAL A 3 13.60 1.39 -3.05
N TYR A 4 14.26 0.23 -3.00
CA TYR A 4 13.65 -1.02 -2.52
C TYR A 4 13.30 -0.97 -1.03
N VAL A 5 14.11 -0.26 -0.22
CA VAL A 5 13.81 -0.03 1.20
C VAL A 5 12.57 0.86 1.36
N LEU A 6 12.45 1.88 0.50
CA LEU A 6 11.33 2.81 0.51
C LEU A 6 10.02 2.14 0.09
N GLU A 7 10.06 1.26 -0.91
CA GLU A 7 8.91 0.42 -1.28
C GLU A 7 8.53 -0.54 -0.14
N GLY A 8 9.51 -1.19 0.50
CA GLY A 8 9.25 -2.06 1.66
C GLY A 8 8.57 -1.32 2.83
N LEU A 9 9.02 -0.09 3.13
CA LEU A 9 8.39 0.78 4.13
C LEU A 9 6.96 1.17 3.74
N LEU A 10 6.72 1.46 2.46
CA LEU A 10 5.39 1.79 1.95
C LEU A 10 4.43 0.61 2.13
N ALA A 11 4.86 -0.60 1.77
CA ALA A 11 4.08 -1.81 1.96
C ALA A 11 3.75 -2.06 3.44
N ALA A 12 4.72 -1.89 4.33
CA ALA A 12 4.50 -2.01 5.77
C ALA A 12 3.45 -1.01 6.29
N LEU A 13 3.53 0.26 5.87
CA LEU A 13 2.55 1.29 6.21
C LEU A 13 1.14 0.93 5.73
N ILE A 14 1.01 0.40 4.52
CA ILE A 14 -0.29 0.00 3.98
C ILE A 14 -0.87 -1.19 4.77
N ILE A 15 -0.05 -2.17 5.15
CA ILE A 15 -0.47 -3.31 6.00
C ILE A 15 -0.93 -2.82 7.38
N VAL A 16 -0.16 -1.94 8.02
CA VAL A 16 -0.49 -1.36 9.33
C VAL A 16 -1.77 -0.52 9.24
N GLY A 17 -1.94 0.28 8.18
CA GLY A 17 -3.16 1.04 7.90
C GLY A 17 -4.38 0.13 7.75
N SER A 18 -4.24 -0.96 7.02
CA SER A 18 -5.30 -1.97 6.84
C SER A 18 -5.70 -2.61 8.17
N ALA A 19 -4.70 -3.02 8.97
CA ALA A 19 -4.92 -3.64 10.28
C ALA A 19 -5.58 -2.69 11.28
N THR A 20 -5.17 -1.42 11.30
CA THR A 20 -5.77 -0.39 12.17
C THR A 20 -7.19 -0.05 11.77
N ILE A 21 -7.53 -0.02 10.48
CA ILE A 21 -8.92 0.13 10.03
C ILE A 21 -9.76 -1.05 10.54
N VAL A 22 -9.34 -2.30 10.29
CA VAL A 22 -10.09 -3.50 10.73
C VAL A 22 -10.28 -3.51 12.25
N TRP A 23 -9.22 -3.20 13.00
CA TRP A 23 -9.28 -3.16 14.46
C TRP A 23 -10.17 -2.02 14.96
N GLY A 24 -10.02 -0.81 14.42
CA GLY A 24 -10.81 0.36 14.80
C GLY A 24 -12.30 0.19 14.53
N VAL A 25 -12.66 -0.45 13.41
CA VAL A 25 -14.06 -0.78 13.10
C VAL A 25 -14.67 -1.70 14.14
N ARG A 26 -13.93 -2.73 14.55
CA ARG A 26 -14.38 -3.67 15.58
C ARG A 26 -14.44 -3.04 16.97
N ALA A 27 -13.45 -2.21 17.32
CA ALA A 27 -13.33 -1.61 18.64
C ALA A 27 -14.36 -0.50 18.90
N PHE A 28 -14.69 0.30 17.87
CA PHE A 28 -15.52 1.49 18.01
C PHE A 28 -16.90 1.39 17.32
N ASN A 29 -17.25 0.24 16.73
CA ASN A 29 -18.49 0.07 15.94
C ASN A 29 -18.71 1.21 14.94
N LEU A 30 -17.68 1.53 14.17
CA LEU A 30 -17.69 2.67 13.27
C LEU A 30 -18.77 2.53 12.17
N PRO A 31 -19.43 3.63 11.77
CA PRO A 31 -20.42 3.61 10.70
C PRO A 31 -19.83 3.09 9.38
N THR A 32 -20.60 2.28 8.66
CA THR A 32 -20.20 1.65 7.39
C THR A 32 -19.69 2.65 6.33
N LYS A 33 -20.19 3.90 6.35
CA LYS A 33 -19.68 4.94 5.44
C LYS A 33 -18.19 5.23 5.65
N ILE A 34 -17.74 5.32 6.90
CA ILE A 34 -16.35 5.67 7.24
C ILE A 34 -15.43 4.50 6.86
N THR A 35 -15.89 3.27 7.10
CA THR A 35 -15.13 2.06 6.77
C THR A 35 -14.95 1.88 5.27
N THR A 36 -15.98 2.20 4.48
CA THR A 36 -15.90 2.13 3.02
C THR A 36 -14.93 3.17 2.45
N ILE A 37 -14.91 4.39 2.99
CA ILE A 37 -13.95 5.43 2.59
C ILE A 37 -12.52 5.00 2.93
N ALA A 38 -12.31 4.52 4.17
CA ALA A 38 -11.00 4.06 4.61
C ALA A 38 -10.49 2.90 3.73
N PHE A 39 -11.35 1.91 3.44
CA PHE A 39 -11.04 0.79 2.55
C PHE A 39 -10.72 1.26 1.12
N ALA A 40 -11.49 2.19 0.57
CA ALA A 40 -11.23 2.74 -0.76
C ALA A 40 -9.86 3.43 -0.83
N ILE A 41 -9.49 4.21 0.19
CA ILE A 41 -8.17 4.85 0.28
C ILE A 41 -7.07 3.79 0.34
N THR A 42 -7.21 2.77 1.20
CA THR A 42 -6.25 1.66 1.30
C THR A 42 -6.10 0.92 -0.03
N ALA A 43 -7.19 0.66 -0.74
CA ALA A 43 -7.18 0.00 -2.05
C ALA A 43 -6.43 0.85 -3.09
N VAL A 44 -6.69 2.16 -3.14
CA VAL A 44 -5.96 3.08 -4.02
C VAL A 44 -4.47 3.10 -3.69
N SER A 45 -4.09 3.08 -2.41
CA SER A 45 -2.69 2.99 -1.99
C SER A 45 -2.01 1.68 -2.44
N TRP A 46 -2.69 0.53 -2.34
CA TRP A 46 -2.19 -0.74 -2.87
C TRP A 46 -2.00 -0.72 -4.38
N VAL A 47 -2.95 -0.14 -5.11
CA VAL A 47 -2.84 0.00 -6.58
C VAL A 47 -1.65 0.89 -6.95
N ALA A 48 -1.49 2.02 -6.28
CA ALA A 48 -0.33 2.91 -6.50
C ALA A 48 1.00 2.18 -6.22
N PHE A 49 1.06 1.41 -5.13
CA PHE A 49 2.22 0.59 -4.79
C PHE A 49 2.52 -0.47 -5.86
N LEU A 50 1.51 -1.19 -6.35
CA LEU A 50 1.71 -2.18 -7.42
C LEU A 50 2.23 -1.54 -8.71
N ILE A 51 1.70 -0.37 -9.08
CA ILE A 51 2.17 0.38 -10.26
C ILE A 51 3.64 0.76 -10.10
N THR A 52 4.06 1.26 -8.95
CA THR A 52 5.47 1.63 -8.72
C THR A 52 6.37 0.41 -8.76
N THR A 53 5.98 -0.68 -8.09
CA THR A 53 6.78 -1.91 -8.06
C THR A 53 6.89 -2.56 -9.44
N ILE A 54 5.80 -2.61 -10.23
CA ILE A 54 5.85 -3.11 -11.62
C ILE A 54 6.74 -2.21 -12.47
N SER A 55 6.57 -0.89 -12.37
CA SER A 55 7.40 0.08 -13.13
C SER A 55 8.88 -0.06 -12.80
N PHE A 56 9.22 -0.28 -11.53
CA PHE A 56 10.58 -0.53 -11.08
C PHE A 56 11.13 -1.84 -11.61
N THR A 57 10.34 -2.91 -11.49
CA THR A 57 10.67 -4.23 -11.98
C THR A 57 10.98 -4.16 -13.48
N VAL A 58 10.09 -3.57 -14.28
CA VAL A 58 10.31 -3.36 -15.72
C VAL A 58 11.59 -2.59 -15.99
N ARG A 59 11.86 -1.47 -15.29
CA ARG A 59 13.11 -0.71 -15.47
C ARG A 59 14.35 -1.53 -15.11
N SER A 60 14.30 -2.34 -14.06
CA SER A 60 15.42 -3.18 -13.64
C SER A 60 15.74 -4.31 -14.63
N PHE A 61 14.75 -4.76 -15.41
CA PHE A 61 14.94 -5.76 -16.47
C PHE A 61 15.23 -5.14 -17.84
N VAL A 62 14.75 -3.92 -18.11
CA VAL A 62 14.90 -3.24 -19.42
C VAL A 62 16.21 -2.46 -19.54
N VAL A 63 16.78 -1.97 -18.43
CA VAL A 63 18.13 -1.37 -18.44
C VAL A 63 19.15 -2.50 -18.26
N PRO A 64 19.91 -2.88 -19.31
CA PRO A 64 21.05 -3.77 -19.12
C PRO A 64 21.99 -3.06 -18.16
N SER A 65 22.39 -3.75 -17.09
CA SER A 65 23.54 -3.34 -16.28
C SER A 65 24.77 -3.28 -17.19
N ALA A 66 25.03 -2.12 -17.77
CA ALA A 66 26.26 -1.76 -18.46
C ALA A 66 27.08 -0.85 -17.55
#